data_AF-A0A527ZJK6-F1
#
_entry.id   AF-A0A527ZJK6-F1
#
_cell.length_a   1.000
_cell.length_b   1.000
_cell.length_c   1.000
_cell.angle_alpha   90.00
_cell.angle_beta   90.00
_cell.angle_gamma   90.00
#
_symmetry.space_group_name_H-M   'P 1'
#
loop_
_entity.id
_entity.type
_entity.pdbx_description
1 polymer ?
#
loop_
_entity_poly.entity_id
_entity_poly.type
_entity_poly.pdbx_seq_one_letter_code
_entity_poly.pdbx_strand_id
1 'polypeptide(L)'
;MLRSEIIDDLAALAALAPRWRELWAHSRTATPFQSPAWLVPWWRAFAPGELATIAVWRGDDLVGLAPLYLEQTTSGSRLLPVGISLSDYLDILCLPGIEAAVAAVIADRVVAIDWSQWILPDLPAGAAGLAIAHPAL
;
A
#
# COMPACT_ATOMS: atom_id res chain seq x y z
N MET A 1 11.82 6.49 15.20
CA MET A 1 11.60 7.25 13.96
C MET A 1 10.99 6.31 12.93
N LEU A 2 10.06 6.77 12.09
CA LEU A 2 9.52 5.98 10.99
C LEU A 2 10.38 6.20 9.74
N ARG A 3 10.67 5.13 9.00
CA ARG A 3 11.30 5.18 7.67
C ARG A 3 10.35 4.57 6.64
N SER A 4 10.43 5.01 5.39
CA SER A 4 9.66 4.43 4.29
C SER A 4 10.58 4.00 3.16
N GLU A 5 10.23 2.93 2.45
CA GLU A 5 10.84 2.55 1.18
C GLU A 5 9.77 2.18 0.15
N ILE A 6 10.10 2.33 -1.14
CA ILE A 6 9.29 1.85 -2.25
C ILE A 6 9.83 0.49 -2.64
N ILE A 7 8.93 -0.49 -2.71
CA ILE A 7 9.17 -1.83 -3.22
C ILE A 7 8.68 -1.83 -4.67
N ASP A 8 9.61 -1.95 -5.61
CA ASP A 8 9.40 -1.77 -7.05
C ASP A 8 9.60 -3.06 -7.88
N ASP A 9 9.96 -4.17 -7.22
CA ASP A 9 10.09 -5.46 -7.87
C ASP A 9 9.41 -6.62 -7.10
N LEU A 10 9.04 -7.66 -7.85
CA LEU A 10 8.29 -8.80 -7.33
C LEU A 10 9.09 -9.62 -6.30
N ALA A 11 10.42 -9.72 -6.45
CA ALA A 11 11.24 -10.49 -5.52
C ALA A 11 11.30 -9.79 -4.15
N ALA A 12 11.47 -8.47 -4.14
CA ALA A 12 11.41 -7.66 -2.93
C ALA A 12 10.00 -7.69 -2.29
N LEU A 13 8.93 -7.59 -3.09
CA LEU A 13 7.55 -7.72 -2.61
C LEU A 13 7.31 -9.10 -1.97
N ALA A 14 7.79 -10.18 -2.59
CA ALA A 14 7.67 -11.52 -2.05
C ALA A 14 8.53 -11.72 -0.79
N ALA A 15 9.71 -11.11 -0.73
CA ALA A 15 10.58 -11.16 0.45
C ALA A 15 9.97 -10.46 1.67
N LEU A 16 9.06 -9.50 1.46
CA LEU A 16 8.33 -8.82 2.53
C LEU A 16 7.29 -9.72 3.23
N ALA A 17 6.89 -10.84 2.61
CA ALA A 17 5.77 -11.67 3.05
C ALA A 17 5.78 -12.09 4.53
N PRO A 18 6.91 -12.48 5.17
CA PRO A 18 6.91 -12.82 6.60
C PRO A 18 6.48 -11.63 7.48
N ARG A 19 7.08 -10.45 7.27
CA ARG A 19 6.81 -9.23 8.03
C ARG A 19 5.45 -8.63 7.71
N TRP A 20 5.04 -8.72 6.45
CA TRP A 20 3.69 -8.37 6.03
C TRP A 20 2.64 -9.25 6.72
N ARG A 21 2.88 -10.56 6.84
CA ARG A 21 1.96 -11.44 7.57
C ARG A 21 1.82 -11.05 9.04
N GLU A 22 2.92 -10.64 9.69
CA GLU A 22 2.89 -10.12 11.06
C GLU A 22 2.08 -8.83 11.15
N LEU A 23 2.33 -7.84 10.27
CA LEU A 23 1.54 -6.61 10.20
C LEU A 23 0.05 -6.89 9.99
N TRP A 24 -0.27 -7.74 9.02
CA TRP A 24 -1.62 -8.14 8.67
C TRP A 24 -2.35 -8.78 9.86
N ALA A 25 -1.68 -9.67 10.61
CA ALA A 25 -2.27 -10.34 11.77
C ALA A 25 -2.56 -9.38 12.94
N HIS A 26 -1.87 -8.24 13.02
CA HIS A 26 -2.04 -7.26 14.10
C HIS A 26 -2.87 -6.02 13.67
N SER A 27 -3.21 -5.89 12.39
CA SER A 27 -4.03 -4.79 11.91
C SER A 27 -5.51 -5.08 12.15
N ARG A 28 -6.23 -4.10 12.72
CA ARG A 28 -7.63 -4.27 13.15
C ARG A 28 -8.62 -4.41 11.99
N THR A 29 -8.29 -3.81 10.86
CA THR A 29 -9.18 -3.70 9.69
C THR A 29 -8.76 -4.62 8.55
N ALA A 30 -7.69 -5.40 8.74
CA ALA A 30 -7.15 -6.27 7.71
C ALA A 30 -8.17 -7.34 7.27
N THR A 31 -8.32 -7.46 5.97
CA THR A 31 -9.11 -8.54 5.34
C THR A 31 -8.19 -9.54 4.65
N PRO A 32 -8.67 -10.76 4.30
CA PRO A 32 -7.87 -11.71 3.51
C PRO A 32 -7.32 -11.12 2.21
N PHE A 33 -8.01 -10.14 1.62
CA PHE A 33 -7.60 -9.47 0.39
C PHE A 33 -6.41 -8.53 0.54
N GLN A 34 -6.02 -8.19 1.76
CA GLN A 34 -4.81 -7.41 2.03
C GLN A 34 -3.64 -8.32 2.47
N SER A 35 -3.82 -9.64 2.46
CA SER A 35 -2.79 -10.58 2.90
C SER A 35 -1.70 -10.79 1.83
N PRO A 36 -0.45 -11.09 2.24
CA PRO A 36 0.61 -11.45 1.29
C PRO A 36 0.26 -12.70 0.47
N ALA A 37 -0.53 -13.62 1.04
CA ALA A 37 -0.94 -14.84 0.37
C ALA A 37 -1.93 -14.59 -0.78
N TRP A 38 -2.58 -13.43 -0.81
CA TRP A 38 -3.48 -13.01 -1.88
C TRP A 38 -2.79 -12.07 -2.88
N LEU A 39 -2.18 -10.99 -2.37
CA LEU A 39 -1.69 -9.91 -3.22
C LEU A 39 -0.36 -10.21 -3.92
N VAL A 40 0.50 -11.08 -3.36
CA VAL A 40 1.71 -11.51 -4.08
C VAL A 40 1.34 -12.38 -5.30
N PRO A 41 0.46 -13.40 -5.19
CA PRO A 41 -0.05 -14.10 -6.37
C PRO A 41 -0.79 -13.21 -7.36
N TRP A 42 -1.62 -12.27 -6.88
CA TRP A 42 -2.29 -11.32 -7.75
C TRP A 42 -1.26 -10.54 -8.59
N TRP A 43 -0.22 -10.01 -7.96
CA TRP A 43 0.83 -9.30 -8.69
C TRP A 43 1.54 -10.18 -9.70
N ARG A 44 1.90 -11.42 -9.31
CA ARG A 44 2.53 -12.41 -10.22
C ARG A 44 1.69 -12.71 -11.45
N ALA A 45 0.36 -12.73 -11.32
CA ALA A 45 -0.55 -13.10 -12.39
C ALA A 45 -0.83 -11.93 -13.35
N PHE A 46 -0.99 -10.71 -12.81
CA PHE A 46 -1.50 -9.58 -13.59
C PHE A 46 -0.43 -8.54 -13.94
N ALA A 47 0.42 -8.15 -12.97
CA ALA A 47 1.45 -7.10 -13.08
C ALA A 47 1.15 -6.02 -14.15
N PRO A 48 0.03 -5.27 -14.04
CA PRO A 48 -0.44 -4.37 -15.10
C PRO A 48 0.41 -3.10 -15.28
N GLY A 49 1.46 -2.94 -14.48
CA GLY A 49 2.34 -1.78 -14.49
C GLY A 49 3.56 -2.01 -13.61
N GLU A 50 4.07 -0.93 -13.02
CA GLU A 50 5.28 -0.95 -12.18
C GLU A 50 4.90 -1.00 -10.71
N LEU A 51 5.53 -1.87 -9.92
CA LEU A 51 5.29 -1.88 -8.47
C LEU A 51 5.70 -0.55 -7.87
N ALA A 52 4.88 -0.06 -6.96
CA ALA A 52 5.14 1.16 -6.20
C ALA A 52 4.69 0.98 -4.75
N THR A 53 4.84 -0.24 -4.22
CA THR A 53 4.33 -0.59 -2.89
C THR A 53 5.16 0.13 -1.83
N ILE A 54 4.51 0.87 -0.94
CA ILE A 54 5.20 1.65 0.08
C ILE A 54 5.21 0.87 1.39
N ALA A 55 6.39 0.52 1.88
CA ALA A 55 6.59 -0.11 3.17
C ALA A 55 7.05 0.94 4.20
N VAL A 56 6.41 0.98 5.36
CA VAL A 56 6.73 1.88 6.47
C VAL A 56 7.25 1.06 7.66
N TRP A 57 8.37 1.49 8.21
CA TRP A 57 9.12 0.73 9.20
C TRP A 57 9.43 1.53 10.45
N ARG A 58 9.51 0.81 11.57
CA ARG A 58 10.07 1.30 12.84
C ARG A 58 11.22 0.36 13.21
N GLY A 59 12.46 0.80 12.94
CA GLY A 59 13.60 -0.12 12.99
C GLY A 59 13.44 -1.21 11.93
N ASP A 60 13.39 -2.47 12.39
CA ASP A 60 13.22 -3.66 11.55
C ASP A 60 11.78 -4.17 11.47
N ASP A 61 10.86 -3.53 12.22
CA ASP A 61 9.45 -3.87 12.26
C ASP A 61 8.69 -3.16 11.14
N LEU A 62 7.95 -3.94 10.34
CA LEU A 62 7.03 -3.39 9.35
C LEU A 62 5.76 -2.94 10.06
N VAL A 63 5.53 -1.64 10.09
CA VAL A 63 4.43 -1.02 10.85
C VAL A 63 3.34 -0.43 9.97
N GLY A 64 3.59 -0.33 8.66
CA GLY A 64 2.63 0.13 7.67
C GLY A 64 2.96 -0.39 6.27
N LEU A 65 1.93 -0.57 5.43
CA LEU A 65 2.07 -1.01 4.06
C LEU A 65 0.95 -0.43 3.19
N ALA A 66 1.31 0.23 2.09
CA ALA A 66 0.40 0.62 1.02
C ALA A 66 0.72 -0.23 -0.23
N PRO A 67 -0.03 -1.32 -0.50
CA PRO A 67 0.18 -2.14 -1.69
C PRO A 67 -0.29 -1.36 -2.93
N LEU A 68 0.64 -0.70 -3.62
CA LEU A 68 0.35 0.18 -4.75
C LEU A 68 1.18 -0.20 -5.98
N TYR A 69 0.70 0.21 -7.15
CA TYR A 69 1.41 0.13 -8.43
C TYR A 69 1.06 1.32 -9.33
N LEU A 70 1.94 1.62 -10.28
CA LEU A 70 1.79 2.68 -11.25
C LEU A 70 1.39 2.08 -12.61
N GLU A 71 0.20 2.43 -13.10
CA GLU A 71 -0.29 2.09 -14.43
C GLU A 71 -0.05 3.25 -15.40
N GLN A 72 0.56 2.97 -16.56
CA GLN A 72 0.69 3.94 -17.64
C GLN A 72 -0.55 3.95 -18.53
N THR A 73 -1.07 5.13 -18.83
CA THR A 73 -2.26 5.33 -19.67
C THR A 73 -1.97 6.35 -20.77
N THR A 74 -2.89 6.47 -21.74
CA THR A 74 -2.78 7.49 -22.80
C THR A 74 -2.92 8.93 -22.29
N SER A 75 -3.46 9.12 -21.08
CA SER A 75 -3.72 10.43 -20.47
C SER A 75 -2.85 10.72 -19.24
N GLY A 76 -1.72 10.02 -19.08
CA GLY A 76 -0.84 10.11 -17.91
C GLY A 76 -0.73 8.79 -17.16
N SER A 77 -0.47 8.83 -15.86
CA SER A 77 -0.26 7.64 -15.03
C SER A 77 -1.22 7.59 -13.84
N ARG A 78 -1.61 6.38 -13.43
CA ARG A 78 -2.52 6.14 -12.31
C ARG A 78 -1.81 5.35 -11.23
N LEU A 79 -1.82 5.86 -10.00
CA LEU A 79 -1.40 5.12 -8.82
C LEU A 79 -2.61 4.36 -8.27
N LEU A 80 -2.52 3.04 -8.27
CA LEU A 80 -3.63 2.11 -8.01
C LEU A 80 -3.24 1.08 -6.95
N PRO A 81 -4.19 0.56 -6.17
CA PRO A 81 -3.92 -0.52 -5.24
C PRO A 81 -3.69 -1.86 -5.94
N VAL A 82 -2.71 -2.62 -5.48
CA VAL A 82 -2.55 -4.02 -5.85
C VAL A 82 -3.79 -4.79 -5.38
N GLY A 83 -4.36 -5.62 -6.26
CA GLY A 83 -5.57 -6.38 -5.95
C GLY A 83 -6.87 -5.77 -6.48
N ILE A 84 -6.82 -4.58 -7.10
CA ILE A 84 -7.99 -3.89 -7.65
C ILE A 84 -8.84 -4.80 -8.56
N SER A 85 -10.15 -4.51 -8.61
CA SER A 85 -11.19 -5.23 -9.37
C SER A 85 -11.55 -6.63 -8.86
N LEU A 86 -10.66 -7.31 -8.13
CA LEU A 86 -10.89 -8.66 -7.59
C LEU A 86 -10.93 -8.70 -6.07
N SER A 87 -10.77 -7.55 -5.41
CA SER A 87 -10.64 -7.42 -3.97
C SER A 87 -11.48 -6.24 -3.49
N ASP A 88 -12.10 -6.41 -2.32
CA ASP A 88 -12.69 -5.32 -1.56
C ASP A 88 -11.71 -4.82 -0.49
N TYR A 89 -11.98 -3.63 0.07
CA TYR A 89 -11.28 -3.09 1.24
C TYR A 89 -9.79 -2.82 1.00
N LEU A 90 -9.50 -2.03 -0.04
CA LEU A 90 -8.15 -1.76 -0.58
C LEU A 90 -7.39 -0.65 0.18
N ASP A 91 -7.42 -0.72 1.51
CA ASP A 91 -6.80 0.28 2.39
C ASP A 91 -5.32 -0.01 2.68
N ILE A 92 -4.64 0.99 3.26
CA ILE A 92 -3.35 0.88 3.91
C ILE A 92 -3.44 -0.07 5.11
N LEU A 93 -2.54 -1.04 5.19
CA LEU A 93 -2.34 -1.80 6.42
C LEU A 93 -1.45 -1.03 7.38
N CYS A 94 -1.82 -0.97 8.64
CA CYS A 94 -1.03 -0.34 9.68
C CYS A 94 -1.29 -0.98 11.05
N LEU A 95 -0.31 -0.86 11.96
CA LEU A 95 -0.50 -1.25 13.34
C LEU A 95 -1.47 -0.31 14.06
N PRO A 96 -2.24 -0.82 15.05
CA PRO A 96 -3.19 0.00 15.78
C PRO A 96 -2.51 1.12 16.59
N GLY A 97 -3.12 2.31 16.60
CA GLY A 97 -2.68 3.46 17.38
C GLY A 97 -1.57 4.30 16.75
N ILE A 98 -1.16 4.00 15.52
CA ILE A 98 -0.15 4.76 14.76
C ILE A 98 -0.60 5.08 13.33
N GLU A 99 -1.89 4.91 13.04
CA GLU A 99 -2.51 5.02 11.72
C GLU A 99 -2.20 6.38 11.09
N ALA A 100 -2.41 7.47 11.82
CA ALA A 100 -2.15 8.83 11.33
C ALA A 100 -0.67 9.07 10.98
N ALA A 101 0.25 8.52 11.78
CA ALA A 101 1.68 8.67 11.52
C ALA A 101 2.13 7.86 10.29
N VAL A 102 1.57 6.65 10.11
CA VAL A 102 1.81 5.82 8.92
C VAL A 102 1.20 6.47 7.67
N ALA A 103 -0.03 6.96 7.77
CA ALA A 103 -0.73 7.64 6.68
C ALA A 103 0.03 8.88 6.20
N ALA A 104 0.55 9.70 7.12
CA ALA A 104 1.38 10.85 6.78
C ALA A 104 2.67 10.45 6.03
N VAL A 105 3.39 9.43 6.52
CA VAL A 105 4.61 8.93 5.86
C VAL A 105 4.31 8.36 4.47
N ILE A 106 3.18 7.67 4.30
CA ILE A 106 2.75 7.17 2.98
C ILE A 106 2.38 8.34 2.07
N ALA A 107 1.66 9.35 2.55
CA ALA A 107 1.31 10.52 1.76
C ALA A 107 2.55 11.27 1.26
N ASP A 108 3.53 11.53 2.14
CA ASP A 108 4.82 12.14 1.77
C ASP A 108 5.52 11.32 0.67
N ARG A 109 5.47 9.98 0.79
CA ARG A 109 6.12 9.09 -0.17
C ARG A 109 5.38 9.01 -1.50
N VAL A 110 4.06 9.01 -1.48
CA VAL A 110 3.22 9.00 -2.68
C VAL A 110 3.46 10.26 -3.50
N VAL A 111 3.60 11.42 -2.87
CA VAL A 111 3.92 12.69 -3.56
C VAL A 111 5.27 12.66 -4.28
N ALA A 112 6.21 11.81 -3.85
CA ALA A 112 7.49 11.62 -4.52
C ALA A 112 7.43 10.68 -5.75
N ILE A 113 6.27 10.07 -6.03
CA ILE A 113 6.03 9.21 -7.20
C ILE A 113 5.38 10.05 -8.30
N ASP A 114 5.81 9.87 -9.55
CA ASP A 114 5.26 10.59 -10.71
C ASP A 114 3.95 9.97 -11.21
N TRP A 115 2.83 10.33 -10.57
CA TRP A 115 1.47 9.94 -10.97
C TRP A 115 0.61 11.16 -11.34
N SER A 116 -0.34 10.95 -12.24
CA SER A 116 -1.34 11.97 -12.61
C SER A 116 -2.63 11.86 -11.80
N GLN A 117 -3.00 10.63 -11.41
CA GLN A 117 -4.16 10.38 -10.54
C GLN A 117 -3.82 9.34 -9.48
N TRP A 118 -4.14 9.62 -8.22
CA TRP A 118 -4.17 8.60 -7.18
C TRP A 118 -5.61 8.12 -6.96
N ILE A 119 -5.85 6.84 -7.23
CA ILE A 119 -7.19 6.25 -7.17
C ILE A 119 -7.25 5.32 -5.96
N LEU A 120 -8.19 5.60 -5.06
CA LEU A 120 -8.43 4.87 -3.82
C LEU A 120 -9.83 4.23 -3.83
N PRO A 121 -10.04 3.17 -4.62
CA PRO A 121 -11.33 2.50 -4.70
C PRO A 121 -11.56 1.61 -3.48
N ASP A 122 -12.82 1.29 -3.21
CA ASP A 122 -13.23 0.26 -2.24
C ASP A 122 -12.62 0.42 -0.83
N LEU A 123 -12.39 1.66 -0.40
CA LEU A 123 -11.95 1.93 0.98
C LEU A 123 -13.08 1.62 1.98
N PRO A 124 -12.80 0.88 3.07
CA PRO A 124 -13.77 0.69 4.16
C PRO A 124 -14.08 2.00 4.88
N ALA A 125 -15.21 2.03 5.58
CA ALA A 125 -15.46 3.08 6.56
C ALA A 125 -14.35 3.09 7.63
N GLY A 126 -13.78 4.27 7.90
CA GLY A 126 -12.68 4.42 8.85
C GLY A 126 -11.31 3.98 8.32
N ALA A 127 -11.17 3.78 7.00
CA ALA A 127 -9.91 3.50 6.35
C ALA A 127 -8.81 4.52 6.70
N ALA A 128 -7.58 4.05 6.89
CA ALA A 128 -6.41 4.90 7.10
C ALA A 128 -6.17 5.82 5.89
N GLY A 129 -6.43 5.34 4.67
CA GLY A 129 -6.38 6.14 3.45
C GLY A 129 -7.34 7.34 3.44
N LEU A 130 -8.48 7.27 4.13
CA LEU A 130 -9.43 8.40 4.26
C LEU A 130 -8.94 9.47 5.24
N ALA A 131 -7.98 9.14 6.11
CA ALA A 131 -7.40 10.07 7.09
C ALA A 131 -6.17 10.80 6.53
N ILE A 132 -5.79 10.54 5.28
CA ILE A 132 -4.66 11.22 4.64
C ILE A 132 -4.99 12.70 4.45
N ALA A 133 -4.16 13.54 5.05
CA ALA A 133 -4.18 14.97 4.86
C ALA A 133 -2.75 15.42 4.56
N HIS A 134 -2.50 15.85 3.32
CA HIS A 134 -1.19 16.32 2.89
C HIS A 134 -1.36 17.56 2.00
N PRO A 135 -0.58 18.65 2.17
CA PRO A 135 -0.81 19.91 1.44
C PRO A 135 -0.73 19.82 -0.09
N ALA A 136 -0.08 18.78 -0.61
CA ALA A 136 0.09 18.54 -2.04
C ALA A 136 -0.90 17.50 -2.63
N LEU A 137 -1.85 17.00 -1.82
CA LEU A 137 -2.90 16.06 -2.23
C LEU A 137 -4.29 16.70 -2.04
#